data_AF-A0A7C5T5S7-F1
#
_entry.id   AF-A0A7C5T5S7-F1
#
_cell.length_a   1.000
_cell.length_b   1.000
_cell.length_c   1.000
_cell.angle_alpha   90.00
_cell.angle_beta   90.00
_cell.angle_gamma   90.00
#
_symmetry.space_group_name_H-M   'P 1'
#
loop_
_entity.id
_entity.type
_entity.pdbx_description
1 polymer ?
#
loop_
_entity_poly.entity_id
_entity_poly.type
_entity_poly.pdbx_seq_one_letter_code
_entity_poly.pdbx_strand_id
1 'polypeptide(L)'
;MYFPIEEPDAEGVFVRRLNRFAGVALIDGREALVHIHDPGRLQELLHPGVKIWARRRQGGKTQYYLLAVELDNELVLVDSARHNKIAAWLIESGVLLRGYRLLRFEPKFGNGRFDLLLRSP
;
A
#
# COMPACT_ATOMS: atom_id res chain seq x y z
N MET A 1 18.43 9.52 -1.06
CA MET A 1 16.99 9.42 -1.39
C MET A 1 16.45 8.19 -0.67
N TYR A 2 15.38 8.33 0.12
CA TYR A 2 14.83 7.23 0.93
C TYR A 2 13.92 6.35 0.06
N PHE A 3 14.05 5.03 0.19
CA PHE A 3 13.19 4.06 -0.47
C PHE A 3 11.78 4.10 0.17
N PRO A 4 10.69 4.32 -0.59
CA PRO A 4 9.39 4.70 -0.02
C PRO A 4 8.55 3.54 0.53
N ILE A 5 9.10 2.33 0.59
CA ILE A 5 8.45 1.16 1.17
C ILE A 5 9.18 0.84 2.48
N GLU A 6 8.43 0.92 3.58
CA GLU A 6 8.89 0.48 4.88
C GLU A 6 8.75 -1.04 5.01
N GLU A 7 9.72 -1.68 5.66
CA GLU A 7 9.74 -3.12 5.90
C GLU A 7 8.54 -3.54 6.79
N PRO A 8 7.85 -4.64 6.48
CA PRO A 8 6.83 -5.18 7.37
C PRO A 8 7.46 -5.63 8.70
N ASP A 9 6.74 -5.44 9.80
CA ASP A 9 7.16 -5.87 11.15
C ASP A 9 6.28 -7.00 11.70
N ALA A 10 5.37 -7.52 10.87
CA ALA A 10 4.47 -8.62 11.17
C ALA A 10 4.10 -9.39 9.89
N GLU A 11 3.86 -10.68 10.04
CA GLU A 11 3.23 -11.54 9.03
C GLU A 11 2.07 -12.32 9.64
N GLY A 12 1.18 -12.84 8.79
CA GLY A 12 0.03 -13.58 9.26
C GLY A 12 -0.81 -14.16 8.15
N VAL A 13 -2.03 -14.57 8.49
CA VAL A 13 -3.00 -15.15 7.55
C VAL A 13 -4.26 -14.30 7.53
N PHE A 14 -4.69 -13.89 6.34
CA PHE A 14 -5.94 -13.15 6.20
C PHE A 14 -7.13 -14.05 6.52
N VAL A 15 -8.04 -13.56 7.37
CA VAL A 15 -9.23 -14.32 7.77
C VAL A 15 -10.44 -13.88 6.96
N ARG A 16 -10.74 -12.57 6.97
CA ARG A 16 -11.89 -12.01 6.26
C ARG A 16 -11.82 -10.50 6.12
N ARG A 17 -12.47 -9.97 5.09
CA ARG A 17 -12.70 -8.53 4.93
C ARG A 17 -13.94 -8.09 5.71
N LEU A 18 -13.85 -6.99 6.44
CA LEU A 18 -14.97 -6.39 7.18
C LEU A 18 -15.70 -5.34 6.34
N ASN A 19 -14.93 -4.51 5.62
CA ASN A 19 -15.42 -3.50 4.71
C ASN A 19 -14.27 -3.07 3.78
N ARG A 20 -14.48 -2.03 2.96
CA ARG A 20 -13.46 -1.56 2.01
C ARG A 20 -12.13 -1.15 2.64
N PHE A 21 -12.09 -0.81 3.94
CA PHE A 21 -10.91 -0.29 4.63
C PHE A 21 -10.41 -1.15 5.81
N ALA A 22 -11.07 -2.28 6.10
CA ALA A 22 -10.73 -3.08 7.25
C ALA A 22 -10.92 -4.57 6.99
N GLY A 23 -10.05 -5.38 7.57
CA GLY A 23 -10.12 -6.83 7.61
C GLY A 23 -9.67 -7.39 8.96
N VAL A 24 -9.82 -8.69 9.11
CA VAL A 24 -9.29 -9.48 10.23
C VAL A 24 -8.20 -10.38 9.68
N ALA A 25 -7.08 -10.44 10.40
CA ALA A 25 -6.00 -11.39 10.14
C ALA A 25 -5.57 -12.09 11.42
N LEU A 26 -5.02 -13.29 11.29
CA LEU A 26 -4.38 -14.01 12.37
C LEU A 26 -2.89 -13.66 12.36
N ILE A 27 -2.42 -12.91 13.35
CA ILE A 27 -1.03 -12.47 13.53
C ILE A 27 -0.59 -12.93 14.92
N ASP A 28 0.55 -13.59 15.04
CA ASP A 28 1.04 -14.19 16.31
C ASP A 28 -0.02 -15.07 17.02
N GLY A 29 -0.81 -15.81 16.23
CA GLY A 29 -1.88 -16.67 16.74
C GLY A 29 -3.11 -15.94 17.31
N ARG A 30 -3.23 -14.63 17.10
CA ARG A 30 -4.37 -13.81 17.58
C ARG A 30 -5.05 -13.07 16.45
N GLU A 31 -6.37 -12.98 16.51
CA GLU A 31 -7.11 -12.12 15.59
C GLU A 31 -6.75 -10.65 15.83
N ALA A 32 -6.39 -9.96 14.76
CA ALA A 32 -6.05 -8.56 14.76
C ALA A 32 -6.75 -7.82 13.62
N LEU A 33 -7.08 -6.56 13.86
CA LEU A 33 -7.67 -5.69 12.85
C LEU A 33 -6.58 -5.08 11.97
N VAL A 34 -6.70 -5.30 10.65
CA VAL A 34 -5.81 -4.74 9.63
C VAL A 34 -6.52 -3.66 8.83
N HIS A 35 -5.84 -2.54 8.57
CA HIS A 35 -6.32 -1.49 7.67
C HIS A 35 -5.94 -1.82 6.23
N ILE A 36 -6.88 -1.62 5.31
CA ILE A 36 -6.68 -1.84 3.88
C ILE A 36 -6.75 -0.47 3.19
N HIS A 37 -5.65 -0.05 2.56
CA HIS A 37 -5.57 1.25 1.87
C HIS A 37 -6.27 1.24 0.51
N ASP A 38 -6.28 0.10 -0.19
CA ASP A 38 -6.93 -0.03 -1.48
C ASP A 38 -8.44 -0.31 -1.32
N PRO A 39 -9.32 0.63 -1.73
CA PRO A 39 -10.77 0.48 -1.62
C PRO A 39 -11.36 -0.50 -2.65
N GLY A 40 -10.57 -0.95 -3.62
CA GLY A 40 -10.95 -1.91 -4.65
C GLY A 40 -11.39 -3.26 -4.08
N ARG A 41 -11.93 -4.13 -4.94
CA ARG A 41 -12.51 -5.41 -4.51
C ARG A 41 -11.48 -6.39 -3.96
N LEU A 42 -10.27 -6.41 -4.53
CA LEU A 42 -9.14 -7.26 -4.12
C LEU A 42 -9.52 -8.73 -3.91
N GLN A 43 -10.57 -9.24 -4.58
CA GLN A 43 -11.13 -10.56 -4.27
C GLN A 43 -10.15 -11.69 -4.58
N GLU A 44 -9.35 -11.51 -5.64
CA GLU A 44 -8.32 -12.44 -6.06
C GLU A 44 -7.06 -12.37 -5.19
N LEU A 45 -6.85 -11.26 -4.47
CA LEU A 45 -5.66 -10.99 -3.65
C LEU A 45 -5.90 -11.19 -2.15
N LEU A 46 -7.13 -10.95 -1.68
CA LEU A 46 -7.53 -10.95 -0.28
C LEU A 46 -8.68 -11.90 -0.02
N HIS A 47 -8.38 -13.18 -0.20
CA HIS A 47 -9.27 -14.28 0.18
C HIS A 47 -8.81 -14.91 1.52
N PRO A 48 -9.71 -15.58 2.26
CA PRO A 48 -9.33 -16.30 3.46
C PRO A 48 -8.17 -17.26 3.21
N GLY A 49 -7.22 -17.32 4.14
CA GLY A 49 -6.07 -18.22 4.06
C GLY A 49 -4.84 -17.63 3.37
N VAL A 50 -4.94 -16.47 2.70
CA VAL A 50 -3.76 -15.87 2.05
C VAL A 50 -2.76 -15.37 3.08
N LYS A 51 -1.46 -15.63 2.83
CA LYS A 51 -0.38 -15.07 3.65
C LYS A 51 -0.31 -13.57 3.43
N ILE A 52 -0.11 -12.83 4.51
CA ILE A 52 -0.02 -11.37 4.48
C ILE A 52 1.23 -10.88 5.18
N TRP A 53 1.68 -9.69 4.75
CA TRP A 53 2.67 -8.89 5.45
C TRP A 53 2.02 -7.59 5.89
N ALA A 54 2.29 -7.23 7.13
CA ALA A 54 1.65 -6.12 7.80
C ALA A 54 2.69 -5.30 8.58
N ARG A 55 2.29 -4.08 8.94
CA ARG A 55 3.08 -3.23 9.83
C ARG A 55 2.23 -2.71 10.96
N ARG A 56 2.75 -2.71 12.19
CA ARG A 56 2.08 -2.13 13.35
C ARG A 56 1.72 -0.68 13.08
N ARG A 57 0.52 -0.31 13.50
CA ARG A 57 -0.02 1.04 13.39
C ARG A 57 -0.08 1.66 14.78
N GLN A 58 0.44 2.88 14.90
CA GLN A 58 0.24 3.68 16.09
C GLN A 58 -1.10 4.43 16.01
N GLY A 59 -2.04 4.07 16.89
CA GLY A 59 -3.34 4.72 17.02
C GLY A 59 -4.39 4.32 15.97
N GLY A 60 -5.65 4.65 16.26
CA GLY A 60 -6.80 4.25 15.45
C GLY A 60 -7.42 2.91 15.86
N LYS A 61 -8.44 2.48 15.10
CA LYS A 61 -9.22 1.26 15.40
C LYS A 61 -8.56 -0.04 14.94
N THR A 62 -7.68 0.04 13.94
CA THR A 62 -6.93 -1.11 13.40
C THR A 62 -5.53 -1.14 14.01
N GLN A 63 -5.03 -2.32 14.32
CA GLN A 63 -3.72 -2.51 14.95
C GLN A 63 -2.58 -2.53 13.92
N TYR A 64 -2.90 -2.85 12.66
CA TYR A 64 -1.92 -2.98 11.59
C TYR A 64 -2.37 -2.27 10.32
N TYR A 65 -1.40 -1.94 9.47
CA TYR A 65 -1.58 -1.69 8.04
C TYR A 65 -1.26 -2.97 7.27
N LEU A 66 -2.16 -3.40 6.38
CA LEU A 66 -1.85 -4.45 5.42
C LEU A 66 -0.96 -3.87 4.32
N LEU A 67 0.21 -4.47 4.12
CA LEU A 67 1.19 -3.99 3.14
C LEU A 67 1.15 -4.80 1.85
N ALA A 68 1.26 -6.12 2.00
CA ALA A 68 1.37 -7.04 0.88
C ALA A 68 0.65 -8.36 1.19
N VAL A 69 0.38 -9.11 0.13
CA VAL A 69 -0.18 -10.46 0.15
C VAL A 69 0.67 -11.38 -0.69
N GLU A 70 0.60 -12.68 -0.42
CA GLU A 70 1.22 -13.70 -1.27
C GLU A 70 0.26 -14.12 -2.38
N LEU A 71 0.73 -14.12 -3.61
CA LEU A 71 0.02 -14.66 -4.76
C LEU A 71 1.01 -15.47 -5.59
N ASP A 72 0.75 -16.76 -5.80
CA ASP A 72 1.58 -17.64 -6.65
C ASP A 72 3.10 -17.62 -6.31
N ASN A 73 3.44 -17.52 -5.02
CA ASN A 73 4.80 -17.35 -4.48
C ASN A 73 5.45 -15.99 -4.77
N GLU A 74 4.68 -15.01 -5.23
CA GLU A 74 5.09 -13.62 -5.39
C GLU A 74 4.47 -12.73 -4.31
N LEU A 75 5.18 -11.63 -4.02
CA LEU A 75 4.70 -10.58 -3.12
C LEU A 75 3.97 -9.51 -3.92
N VAL A 76 2.68 -9.37 -3.67
CA VAL A 76 1.86 -8.30 -4.26
C VAL A 76 1.68 -7.19 -3.24
N LEU A 77 2.26 -6.02 -3.53
CA LEU A 77 2.04 -4.81 -2.73
C LEU A 77 0.60 -4.32 -2.94
N VAL A 78 -0.21 -4.34 -1.87
CA VAL A 78 -1.62 -3.91 -1.88
C VAL A 78 -1.86 -2.58 -1.16
N ASP A 79 -0.80 -1.97 -0.66
CA ASP A 79 -0.85 -0.68 0.03
C ASP A 79 -0.72 0.49 -0.96
N SER A 80 -1.87 0.88 -1.51
CA SER A 80 -1.98 1.94 -2.51
C SER A 80 -1.49 3.32 -2.02
N ALA A 81 -1.42 3.55 -0.71
CA ALA A 81 -0.87 4.80 -0.17
C ALA A 81 0.63 4.97 -0.45
N ARG A 82 1.33 3.91 -0.88
CA ARG A 82 2.74 3.94 -1.28
C ARG A 82 2.94 4.15 -2.78
N HIS A 83 1.95 3.84 -3.63
CA HIS A 83 2.15 3.82 -5.08
C HIS A 83 2.65 5.15 -5.64
N ASN A 84 2.04 6.27 -5.23
CA ASN A 84 2.48 7.60 -5.68
C ASN A 84 3.90 7.94 -5.21
N LYS A 85 4.27 7.53 -3.99
CA LYS A 85 5.63 7.73 -3.46
C LYS A 85 6.66 6.88 -4.19
N ILE A 86 6.31 5.64 -4.55
CA ILE A 86 7.15 4.74 -5.37
C ILE A 86 7.37 5.34 -6.75
N ALA A 87 6.30 5.78 -7.42
CA ALA A 87 6.40 6.43 -8.73
C ALA A 87 7.29 7.68 -8.68
N ALA A 88 7.09 8.55 -7.68
CA ALA A 88 7.93 9.72 -7.46
C ALA A 88 9.42 9.36 -7.25
N TRP A 89 9.70 8.35 -6.42
CA TRP A 89 11.06 7.86 -6.18
C TRP A 89 11.72 7.33 -7.47
N LEU A 90 10.98 6.57 -8.29
CA LEU A 90 11.46 6.05 -9.59
C LEU A 90 11.74 7.17 -10.60
N ILE A 91 10.93 8.22 -10.61
CA ILE A 91 11.11 9.39 -11.49
C ILE A 91 12.35 10.18 -11.04
N GLU A 92 12.43 10.54 -9.76
CA GLU A 92 13.52 11.35 -9.23
C GLU A 92 14.88 10.62 -9.25
N SER A 93 14.88 9.29 -9.21
CA SER A 93 16.09 8.48 -9.41
C SER A 93 16.50 8.31 -10.89
N GLY A 94 15.69 8.80 -11.82
CA GLY A 94 15.95 8.71 -13.26
C GLY A 94 15.77 7.31 -13.85
N VAL A 95 15.18 6.38 -13.09
CA VAL A 95 14.78 5.04 -13.55
C VAL A 95 13.60 5.14 -14.50
N LEU A 96 12.61 5.97 -14.17
CA LEU A 96 11.47 6.32 -15.02
C LEU A 96 11.54 7.79 -15.45
N LEU A 97 11.00 8.11 -16.63
CA LEU A 97 10.85 9.49 -17.14
C LEU A 97 12.11 10.36 -16.97
N ARG A 98 13.25 9.84 -17.44
CA ARG A 98 14.56 10.49 -17.26
C ARG A 98 14.53 11.97 -17.64
N GLY A 99 15.02 12.82 -16.72
CA GLY A 99 15.11 14.26 -16.88
C GLY A 99 13.90 15.04 -16.36
N TYR A 100 12.77 14.38 -16.15
CA TYR A 100 11.63 15.01 -15.46
C TYR A 100 11.96 15.21 -13.98
N ARG A 101 11.30 16.21 -13.37
CA ARG A 101 11.39 16.47 -11.92
C ARG A 101 10.01 16.58 -11.30
N LEU A 102 9.84 16.00 -10.12
CA LEU A 102 8.65 16.13 -9.30
C LEU A 102 8.52 17.57 -8.78
N LEU A 103 7.37 18.20 -9.04
CA LEU A 103 7.03 19.50 -8.49
C LEU A 103 6.07 19.39 -7.30
N ARG A 104 5.08 18.50 -7.37
CA ARG A 104 4.03 18.38 -6.35
C ARG A 104 3.31 17.04 -6.42
N PHE A 105 2.96 16.50 -5.24
CA PHE A 105 1.98 15.41 -5.10
C PHE A 105 0.55 15.95 -5.08
N GLU A 106 -0.38 15.19 -5.65
CA GLU A 106 -1.81 15.45 -5.60
C GLU A 106 -2.25 16.89 -6.00
N PRO A 107 -1.71 17.48 -7.10
CA PRO A 107 -2.17 18.79 -7.56
C PRO A 107 -3.68 18.78 -7.88
N LYS A 108 -4.39 19.82 -7.44
CA LYS A 108 -5.79 20.05 -7.85
C LYS A 108 -5.85 20.39 -9.34
N PHE A 109 -6.79 19.78 -10.05
CA PHE A 109 -7.11 20.10 -11.44
C PHE A 109 -8.62 19.96 -11.67
N GLY A 110 -9.29 21.07 -11.98
CA GLY A 110 -10.75 21.14 -12.03
C GLY A 110 -11.38 20.63 -10.73
N ASN A 111 -12.32 19.68 -10.87
CA ASN A 111 -13.01 19.05 -9.74
C ASN A 111 -12.26 17.84 -9.15
N GLY A 112 -11.06 17.53 -9.62
CA GLY A 112 -10.27 16.37 -9.23
C GLY A 112 -8.83 16.69 -8.83
N ARG A 113 -8.02 15.63 -8.76
CA ARG A 113 -6.57 15.70 -8.54
C ARG A 113 -5.88 14.71 -9.47
N PHE A 114 -4.70 15.08 -9.96
CA PHE A 114 -3.76 14.12 -10.53
C PHE A 114 -2.85 13.57 -9.44
N ASP A 115 -2.16 12.45 -9.68
CA ASP A 115 -1.24 11.90 -8.70
C ASP A 115 0.01 12.74 -8.51
N LEU A 116 0.63 13.17 -9.61
CA LEU A 116 1.92 13.88 -9.63
C LEU A 116 1.89 15.03 -10.63
N LEU A 117 2.46 16.17 -10.25
CA LEU A 117 2.84 17.24 -11.16
C LEU A 117 4.34 17.16 -11.43
N LEU A 118 4.73 17.03 -12.69
CA LEU A 118 6.12 16.95 -13.12
C LEU A 118 6.52 18.17 -13.96
N ARG A 119 7.79 18.56 -13.87
CA ARG A 119 8.45 19.46 -14.82
C ARG A 119 9.17 18.62 -15.85
N SER A 120 8.97 18.92 -17.13
CA SER A 120 9.78 18.35 -18.20
C SER A 120 11.27 18.73 -18.05
N PRO A 121 12.19 17.98 -18.70
CA PRO A 121 13.59 18.36 -18.79
C PRO A 121 13.79 19.80 -19.30
#